data_AF-A0A255ZQM4-F1
#
_entry.id   AF-A0A255ZQM4-F1
#
_cell.length_a   1.000
_cell.length_b   1.000
_cell.length_c   1.000
_cell.angle_alpha   90.00
_cell.angle_beta   90.00
_cell.angle_gamma   90.00
#
_symmetry.space_group_name_H-M   'P 1'
#
loop_
_entity.id
_entity.type
_entity.pdbx_description
1 polymer ?
#
loop_
_entity_poly.entity_id
_entity_poly.type
_entity_poly.pdbx_seq_one_letter_code
_entity_poly.pdbx_strand_id
1 'polypeptide(L)'
;MKKNITKGISFLFIAAMIISCSQESTATDESVVVAGDNPVQNYARGSVWDDVLGIDNQDGTFSIVPDKQLLLKDMQDILDKGGMPTTLVDIIIVEKSAVNNPSDKALMIVGLDNQGTSIGIWLRRAQQESFELVLDKTFDLIAIACRGCTDGCNLQYLTIDGKKVPYCNENGCMIDCDKLESSF
;
A
#
# COMPACT_ATOMS: atom_id res chain seq x y z
N MET A 1 70.56 3.32 23.18
CA MET A 1 70.87 1.96 23.67
C MET A 1 69.57 1.17 23.83
N LYS A 2 69.44 0.08 23.05
CA LYS A 2 68.59 -1.12 23.24
C LYS A 2 67.25 -0.98 23.97
N LYS A 3 66.14 -1.02 23.22
CA LYS A 3 65.06 -2.01 23.47
C LYS A 3 64.52 -2.51 22.12
N ASN A 4 64.60 -3.82 22.00
CA ASN A 4 64.38 -4.63 20.83
C ASN A 4 63.04 -5.38 21.00
N ILE A 5 62.36 -5.61 19.87
CA ILE A 5 61.52 -6.78 19.57
C ILE A 5 60.23 -6.94 20.38
N THR A 6 59.10 -6.62 19.75
CA THR A 6 58.02 -7.61 19.57
C THR A 6 57.40 -7.41 18.19
N LYS A 7 57.82 -8.25 17.24
CA LYS A 7 57.16 -8.46 15.95
C LYS A 7 56.11 -9.56 16.14
N GLY A 8 54.97 -9.41 15.48
CA GLY A 8 54.42 -10.52 14.70
C GLY A 8 53.14 -11.16 15.23
N ILE A 9 52.21 -11.27 14.26
CA ILE A 9 51.13 -12.25 14.15
C ILE A 9 49.81 -11.84 14.84
N SER A 10 49.00 -11.06 14.12
CA SER A 10 47.52 -11.10 14.17
C SER A 10 46.91 -10.36 12.97
N PHE A 11 47.47 -10.56 11.77
CA PHE A 11 46.94 -9.97 10.54
C PHE A 11 46.96 -11.00 9.40
N LEU A 12 46.30 -12.14 9.60
CA LEU A 12 45.97 -13.12 8.55
C LEU A 12 45.18 -14.28 9.16
N PHE A 13 43.88 -14.11 9.36
CA PHE A 13 42.96 -15.24 9.38
C PHE A 13 41.57 -14.77 8.96
N ILE A 14 41.09 -15.38 7.87
CA ILE A 14 39.68 -15.60 7.52
C ILE A 14 39.04 -14.50 6.66
N ALA A 15 39.70 -14.25 5.53
CA ALA A 15 39.05 -14.05 4.24
C ALA A 15 38.58 -15.41 3.69
N ALA A 16 37.55 -16.01 4.29
CA ALA A 16 37.00 -17.30 3.83
C ALA A 16 35.52 -17.45 4.21
N MET A 17 34.63 -16.62 3.66
CA MET A 17 33.21 -16.96 3.50
C MET A 17 32.60 -16.22 2.29
N ILE A 18 33.18 -16.43 1.11
CA ILE A 18 32.46 -16.24 -0.14
C ILE A 18 32.61 -17.54 -0.95
N ILE A 19 31.47 -18.01 -1.46
CA ILE A 19 31.26 -19.00 -2.53
C ILE A 19 30.94 -20.45 -2.10
N SER A 20 29.72 -20.84 -2.51
CA SER A 20 29.18 -22.19 -2.78
C SER A 20 28.63 -23.06 -1.64
N CYS A 21 27.31 -22.95 -1.43
CA CYS A 21 26.46 -24.15 -1.41
C CYS A 21 25.96 -24.41 -2.84
N SER A 22 26.79 -25.10 -3.61
CA SER A 22 26.37 -25.91 -4.76
C SER A 22 26.27 -27.34 -4.26
N GLN A 23 25.05 -27.87 -4.10
CA GLN A 23 24.80 -29.31 -4.13
C GLN A 23 23.47 -29.57 -4.86
N GLU A 24 23.59 -29.95 -6.14
CA GLU A 24 22.62 -30.82 -6.81
C GLU A 24 22.87 -32.28 -6.38
N SER A 25 21.77 -33.00 -6.09
CA SER A 25 21.60 -34.47 -6.18
C SER A 25 20.26 -34.83 -5.53
N THR A 26 19.11 -34.65 -6.20
CA THR A 26 18.38 -35.64 -7.03
C THR A 26 17.45 -36.60 -6.27
N ALA A 27 16.16 -36.29 -6.39
CA ALA A 27 14.96 -37.12 -6.57
C ALA A 27 14.54 -38.17 -5.50
N THR A 28 13.35 -37.92 -4.91
CA THR A 28 12.20 -38.82 -5.14
C THR A 28 10.89 -38.04 -5.10
N ASP A 29 10.01 -38.39 -6.05
CA ASP A 29 8.65 -37.93 -6.28
C ASP A 29 7.79 -37.73 -5.02
N GLU A 30 7.05 -36.61 -4.98
CA GLU A 30 5.60 -36.66 -4.79
C GLU A 30 4.94 -35.51 -5.56
N SER A 31 4.67 -35.83 -6.82
CA SER A 31 3.86 -35.06 -7.73
C SER A 31 2.39 -35.12 -7.27
N VAL A 32 1.90 -34.09 -6.57
CA VAL A 32 0.46 -33.80 -6.57
C VAL A 32 0.20 -32.76 -7.66
N VAL A 33 0.01 -33.28 -8.87
CA VAL A 33 -0.54 -32.55 -10.01
C VAL A 33 -2.02 -32.33 -9.70
N VAL A 34 -2.41 -31.09 -9.38
CA VAL A 34 -3.78 -30.64 -9.63
C VAL A 34 -3.73 -29.82 -10.91
N ALA A 35 -4.23 -30.43 -11.98
CA ALA A 35 -4.38 -29.79 -13.29
C ALA A 35 -5.48 -28.71 -13.22
N GLY A 36 -5.16 -27.51 -13.71
CA GLY A 36 -6.10 -26.41 -13.90
C GLY A 36 -5.37 -25.11 -14.25
N ASP A 37 -5.49 -24.69 -15.51
CA ASP A 37 -4.81 -23.59 -16.18
C ASP A 37 -4.67 -22.27 -15.40
N ASN A 38 -3.43 -21.89 -15.09
CA ASN A 38 -2.73 -20.68 -15.56
C ASN A 38 -1.43 -20.54 -14.76
N PRO A 39 -0.24 -20.51 -15.39
CA PRO A 39 0.98 -20.27 -14.64
C PRO A 39 0.97 -18.82 -14.17
N VAL A 40 0.72 -18.61 -12.87
CA VAL A 40 1.12 -17.37 -12.19
C VAL A 40 2.64 -17.30 -12.32
N GLN A 41 3.07 -16.57 -13.33
CA GLN A 41 4.46 -16.29 -13.61
C GLN A 41 5.00 -15.55 -12.38
N ASN A 42 5.72 -16.27 -11.53
CA ASN A 42 6.48 -15.74 -10.40
C ASN A 42 7.65 -14.92 -10.95
N TYR A 43 7.35 -13.73 -11.48
CA TYR A 43 8.32 -12.64 -11.48
C TYR A 43 8.51 -12.22 -10.02
N ALA A 44 9.73 -11.87 -9.63
CA ALA A 44 9.99 -11.15 -8.40
C ALA A 44 9.19 -9.84 -8.44
N ARG A 45 7.95 -9.85 -7.93
CA ARG A 45 7.03 -8.71 -8.01
C ARG A 45 7.48 -7.68 -6.99
N GLY A 46 7.78 -6.47 -7.46
CA GLY A 46 7.82 -5.28 -6.60
C GLY A 46 6.46 -5.10 -5.90
N SER A 47 6.38 -4.14 -4.98
CA SER A 47 5.11 -3.84 -4.33
C SER A 47 4.09 -3.46 -5.39
N VAL A 48 2.83 -3.94 -5.30
CA VAL A 48 1.77 -3.50 -6.22
C VAL A 48 1.60 -1.97 -6.17
N TRP A 49 1.98 -1.37 -5.04
CA TRP A 49 1.99 0.07 -4.80
C TRP A 49 3.09 0.84 -5.55
N ASP A 50 4.10 0.15 -6.10
CA ASP A 50 5.20 0.76 -6.86
C ASP A 50 4.85 0.98 -8.35
N ASP A 51 3.75 0.36 -8.82
CA ASP A 51 3.30 0.38 -10.21
C ASP A 51 2.13 1.36 -10.44
N VAL A 52 1.70 1.46 -11.71
CA VAL A 52 0.48 2.19 -12.07
C VAL A 52 -0.74 1.53 -11.43
N LEU A 53 -1.47 2.30 -10.62
CA LEU A 53 -2.64 1.85 -9.88
C LEU A 53 -3.95 2.07 -10.64
N GLY A 54 -4.00 3.07 -11.53
CA GLY A 54 -5.19 3.33 -12.32
C GLY A 54 -4.98 4.22 -13.53
N ILE A 55 -6.04 4.38 -14.32
CA ILE A 55 -6.06 5.17 -15.57
C ILE A 55 -7.35 5.99 -15.63
N ASP A 56 -7.25 7.23 -16.12
CA ASP A 56 -8.39 8.07 -16.55
C ASP A 56 -8.90 7.59 -17.91
N ASN A 57 -10.14 7.13 -17.97
CA ASN A 57 -10.75 6.65 -19.22
C ASN A 57 -11.21 7.81 -20.14
N GLN A 58 -10.99 9.08 -19.74
CA GLN A 58 -11.38 10.29 -20.48
C GLN A 58 -12.89 10.50 -20.66
N ASP A 59 -13.71 9.63 -20.09
CA ASP A 59 -15.17 9.73 -20.01
C ASP A 59 -15.66 10.15 -18.61
N GLY A 60 -14.73 10.52 -17.72
CA GLY A 60 -14.99 10.82 -16.32
C GLY A 60 -15.01 9.60 -15.40
N THR A 61 -14.67 8.41 -15.91
CA THR A 61 -14.51 7.19 -15.12
C THR A 61 -13.04 6.81 -14.96
N PHE A 62 -12.75 6.03 -13.92
CA PHE A 62 -11.41 5.57 -13.59
C PHE A 62 -11.36 4.04 -13.58
N SER A 63 -10.30 3.48 -14.16
CA SER A 63 -10.04 2.04 -14.16
C SER A 63 -8.89 1.72 -13.20
N ILE A 64 -9.02 0.63 -12.45
CA ILE A 64 -7.92 0.07 -11.64
C ILE A 64 -7.14 -0.90 -12.52
N VAL A 65 -5.82 -0.74 -12.57
CA VAL A 65 -4.93 -1.55 -13.43
C VAL A 65 -4.48 -2.85 -12.76
N PRO A 66 -4.04 -2.86 -11.48
CA PRO A 66 -3.61 -4.08 -10.83
C PRO A 66 -4.76 -5.03 -10.52
N ASP A 67 -4.40 -6.24 -10.07
CA ASP A 67 -5.37 -7.18 -9.51
C ASP A 67 -6.04 -6.57 -8.27
N LYS A 68 -7.34 -6.30 -8.38
CA LYS A 68 -8.16 -5.73 -7.30
C LYS A 68 -8.11 -6.57 -6.03
N GLN A 69 -8.00 -7.89 -6.14
CA GLN A 69 -7.96 -8.78 -4.97
C GLN A 69 -6.66 -8.62 -4.18
N LEU A 70 -5.53 -8.38 -4.87
CA LEU A 70 -4.26 -8.09 -4.20
C LEU A 70 -4.33 -6.75 -3.46
N LEU A 71 -4.85 -5.70 -4.11
CA LEU A 71 -5.02 -4.38 -3.49
C LEU A 71 -5.95 -4.43 -2.27
N LEU A 72 -7.08 -5.13 -2.40
CA LEU A 72 -8.03 -5.32 -1.29
C LEU A 72 -7.37 -6.03 -0.11
N LYS A 73 -6.59 -7.08 -0.38
CA LYS A 73 -5.86 -7.82 0.65
C LYS A 73 -4.83 -6.95 1.37
N ASP A 74 -4.07 -6.14 0.65
CA ASP A 74 -3.11 -5.22 1.25
C ASP A 74 -3.79 -4.16 2.11
N MET A 75 -4.91 -3.60 1.63
CA MET A 75 -5.72 -2.65 2.39
C MET A 75 -6.34 -3.27 3.65
N GLN A 76 -6.80 -4.53 3.57
CA GLN A 76 -7.28 -5.29 4.73
C GLN A 76 -6.17 -5.52 5.75
N ASP A 77 -4.95 -5.86 5.32
CA ASP A 77 -3.80 -6.03 6.21
C ASP A 77 -3.44 -4.73 6.95
N ILE A 78 -3.57 -3.56 6.29
CA ILE A 78 -3.42 -2.25 6.95
C ILE A 78 -4.48 -2.06 8.04
N LEU A 79 -5.73 -2.38 7.73
CA LEU A 79 -6.85 -2.26 8.67
C LEU A 79 -6.69 -3.21 9.87
N ASP A 80 -6.31 -4.46 9.63
CA ASP A 80 -6.08 -5.48 10.65
C ASP A 80 -4.96 -5.04 11.61
N LYS A 81 -3.81 -4.61 11.07
CA LYS A 81 -2.69 -4.07 11.86
C LYS A 81 -3.05 -2.81 12.62
N GLY A 82 -3.99 -2.03 12.08
CA GLY A 82 -4.52 -0.82 12.71
C GLY A 82 -5.57 -1.08 13.79
N GLY A 83 -6.03 -2.31 13.98
CA GLY A 83 -7.11 -2.62 14.94
C GLY A 83 -8.52 -2.32 14.41
N MET A 84 -8.69 -2.16 13.10
CA MET A 84 -9.99 -2.04 12.42
C MET A 84 -10.27 -3.25 11.51
N PRO A 85 -10.22 -4.49 12.00
CA PRO A 85 -10.38 -5.66 11.15
C PRO A 85 -11.77 -5.69 10.50
N THR A 86 -11.83 -5.85 9.18
CA THR A 86 -13.06 -5.93 8.39
C THR A 86 -12.79 -6.66 7.07
N THR A 87 -13.87 -7.04 6.37
CA THR A 87 -13.79 -7.62 5.03
C THR A 87 -14.15 -6.57 4.01
N LEU A 88 -13.14 -5.97 3.38
CA LEU A 88 -13.35 -5.13 2.20
C LEU A 88 -13.87 -5.98 1.03
N VAL A 89 -14.93 -5.54 0.38
CA VAL A 89 -15.62 -6.25 -0.72
C VAL A 89 -15.55 -5.51 -2.05
N ASP A 90 -15.23 -4.21 -2.04
CA ASP A 90 -15.11 -3.40 -3.24
C ASP A 90 -13.93 -2.42 -3.17
N ILE A 91 -13.40 -2.05 -4.32
CA ILE A 91 -12.33 -1.09 -4.49
C ILE A 91 -12.56 -0.21 -5.71
N ILE A 92 -12.50 1.10 -5.50
CA ILE A 92 -12.80 2.12 -6.50
C ILE A 92 -11.76 3.25 -6.45
N ILE A 93 -11.54 3.91 -7.58
CA ILE A 93 -10.81 5.18 -7.61
C ILE A 93 -11.84 6.30 -7.66
N VAL A 94 -11.68 7.29 -6.80
CA VAL A 94 -12.57 8.45 -6.72
C VAL A 94 -11.78 9.75 -6.72
N GLU A 95 -12.35 10.78 -7.35
CA GLU A 95 -11.89 12.15 -7.22
C GLU A 95 -12.68 12.83 -6.09
N LYS A 96 -11.96 13.35 -5.09
CA LYS A 96 -12.54 14.11 -3.97
C LYS A 96 -12.14 15.58 -4.09
N SER A 97 -13.10 16.47 -3.85
CA SER A 97 -12.83 17.90 -3.72
C SER A 97 -12.61 18.27 -2.25
N ALA A 98 -11.68 19.19 -1.96
CA ALA A 98 -11.47 19.64 -0.59
C ALA A 98 -12.73 20.35 -0.07
N VAL A 99 -13.17 20.02 1.14
CA VAL A 99 -14.44 20.52 1.68
C VAL A 99 -14.43 22.05 1.84
N ASN A 100 -13.28 22.64 2.15
CA ASN A 100 -13.09 24.09 2.28
C ASN A 100 -12.57 24.78 1.00
N ASN A 101 -12.29 24.03 -0.06
CA ASN A 101 -11.89 24.56 -1.36
C ASN A 101 -12.29 23.59 -2.49
N PRO A 102 -13.50 23.72 -3.07
CA PRO A 102 -14.00 22.80 -4.09
C PRO A 102 -13.18 22.75 -5.39
N SER A 103 -12.31 23.74 -5.62
CA SER A 103 -11.41 23.76 -6.79
C SER A 103 -10.18 22.88 -6.60
N ASP A 104 -9.81 22.58 -5.35
CA ASP A 104 -8.73 21.65 -5.03
C ASP A 104 -9.29 20.23 -5.05
N LYS A 105 -8.72 19.40 -5.92
CA LYS A 105 -9.13 18.02 -6.15
C LYS A 105 -7.98 17.06 -5.89
N ALA A 106 -8.32 15.88 -5.42
CA ALA A 106 -7.38 14.81 -5.13
C ALA A 106 -7.98 13.47 -5.54
N LEU A 107 -7.15 12.58 -6.05
CA LEU A 107 -7.54 11.23 -6.40
C LEU A 107 -7.20 10.29 -5.25
N MET A 108 -8.08 9.34 -5.01
CA MET A 108 -7.93 8.36 -3.92
C MET A 108 -8.43 7.01 -4.40
N ILE A 109 -7.65 5.95 -4.13
CA ILE A 109 -8.17 4.59 -4.20
C ILE A 109 -8.80 4.24 -2.86
N VAL A 110 -10.05 3.77 -2.89
CA VAL A 110 -10.88 3.51 -1.71
C VAL A 110 -11.33 2.07 -1.71
N GLY A 111 -10.98 1.34 -0.66
CA GLY A 111 -11.55 0.04 -0.33
C GLY A 111 -12.76 0.22 0.59
N LEU A 112 -13.81 -0.57 0.36
CA LEU A 112 -15.11 -0.48 1.05
C LEU A 112 -15.56 -1.86 1.54
N ASP A 113 -16.12 -1.94 2.74
CA ASP A 113 -16.83 -3.14 3.23
C ASP A 113 -18.34 -3.12 2.93
N ASN A 114 -18.86 -2.01 2.38
CA ASN A 114 -20.29 -1.73 2.16
C ASN A 114 -21.15 -1.78 3.44
N GLN A 115 -20.54 -1.69 4.62
CA GLN A 115 -21.21 -1.70 5.92
C GLN A 115 -20.88 -0.46 6.78
N GLY A 116 -19.97 0.40 6.32
CA GLY A 116 -19.60 1.65 6.99
C GLY A 116 -18.10 1.76 7.31
N THR A 117 -17.28 0.80 6.88
CA THR A 117 -15.81 0.94 6.89
C THR A 117 -15.29 1.25 5.49
N SER A 118 -14.43 2.25 5.41
CA SER A 118 -13.68 2.59 4.21
C SER A 118 -12.22 2.86 4.55
N ILE A 119 -11.33 2.52 3.63
CA ILE A 119 -9.91 2.89 3.70
C ILE A 119 -9.51 3.53 2.39
N GLY A 120 -8.89 4.70 2.46
CA GLY A 120 -8.46 5.47 1.31
C GLY A 120 -6.95 5.70 1.31
N ILE A 121 -6.36 5.58 0.12
CA ILE A 121 -4.96 5.85 -0.13
C ILE A 121 -4.86 6.89 -1.25
N TRP A 122 -4.04 7.92 -1.03
CA TRP A 122 -3.91 9.04 -1.96
C TRP A 122 -3.15 8.63 -3.22
N LEU A 123 -3.66 9.09 -4.36
CA LEU A 123 -3.05 8.91 -5.68
C LEU A 123 -2.64 10.27 -6.26
N ARG A 124 -1.52 10.27 -6.99
CA ARG A 124 -1.15 11.38 -7.88
C ARG A 124 -1.43 11.00 -9.32
N ARG A 125 -1.73 12.01 -10.13
CA ARG A 125 -1.68 11.86 -11.58
C ARG A 125 -0.21 11.82 -12.01
N ALA A 126 0.18 10.72 -12.65
CA ALA A 126 1.48 10.53 -13.26
C ALA A 126 1.42 10.92 -14.74
N GLN A 127 2.27 10.33 -15.59
CA GLN A 127 2.27 10.63 -17.02
C GLN A 127 1.06 10.00 -17.73
N GLN A 128 0.58 10.63 -18.82
CA GLN A 128 -0.39 10.03 -19.74
C GLN A 128 -1.65 9.47 -19.04
N GLU A 129 -2.27 10.26 -18.17
CA GLU A 129 -3.53 9.89 -17.51
C GLU A 129 -3.47 8.68 -16.56
N SER A 130 -2.26 8.24 -16.20
CA SER A 130 -2.07 7.18 -15.20
C SER A 130 -2.07 7.75 -13.78
N PHE A 131 -2.37 6.88 -12.82
CA PHE A 131 -2.38 7.18 -11.39
C PHE A 131 -1.42 6.28 -10.64
N GLU A 132 -0.66 6.87 -9.71
CA GLU A 132 0.34 6.20 -8.89
C GLU A 132 0.16 6.61 -7.42
N LEU A 133 0.74 5.82 -6.50
CA LEU A 133 0.75 6.14 -5.09
C LEU A 133 1.41 7.50 -4.82
N VAL A 134 0.85 8.30 -3.91
CA VAL A 134 1.50 9.51 -3.41
C VAL A 134 2.46 9.15 -2.27
N LEU A 135 3.74 9.42 -2.47
CA LEU A 135 4.77 9.37 -1.43
C LEU A 135 5.27 10.77 -1.01
N ASP A 136 4.55 11.82 -1.40
CA ASP A 136 4.93 13.21 -1.16
C ASP A 136 4.71 13.62 0.31
N LYS A 137 5.60 14.48 0.84
CA LYS A 137 5.55 15.12 2.16
C LYS A 137 4.35 16.05 2.34
N THR A 138 3.62 16.38 1.27
CA THR A 138 2.34 17.11 1.35
C THR A 138 1.22 16.28 1.95
N PHE A 139 1.36 14.94 1.92
CA PHE A 139 0.51 13.98 2.60
C PHE A 139 1.34 13.30 3.68
N ASP A 140 1.15 13.69 4.94
CA ASP A 140 1.88 13.09 6.07
C ASP A 140 1.47 11.62 6.33
N LEU A 141 0.46 11.10 5.62
CA LEU A 141 -0.18 9.79 5.81
C LEU A 141 -0.48 9.12 4.47
N ILE A 142 -0.16 7.83 4.37
CA ILE A 142 -0.32 7.05 3.13
C ILE A 142 -1.72 6.42 3.07
N ALA A 143 -2.19 5.84 4.17
CA ALA A 143 -3.52 5.26 4.29
C ALA A 143 -4.32 5.91 5.42
N ILE A 144 -5.60 6.17 5.16
CA ILE A 144 -6.56 6.66 6.14
C ILE A 144 -7.81 5.80 6.09
N ALA A 145 -8.23 5.28 7.22
CA ALA A 145 -9.50 4.56 7.33
C ALA A 145 -10.51 5.31 8.17
N CYS A 146 -11.76 5.14 7.80
CA CYS A 146 -12.94 5.58 8.54
C CYS A 146 -13.83 4.38 8.77
N ARG A 147 -14.27 4.18 10.01
CA ARG A 147 -15.29 3.21 10.38
C ARG A 147 -16.42 3.92 11.09
N GLY A 148 -17.66 3.58 10.74
CA GLY A 148 -18.83 3.88 11.55
C GLY A 148 -20.10 3.32 10.94
N CYS A 149 -21.19 4.09 10.98
CA CYS A 149 -22.49 3.63 10.47
C CYS A 149 -22.51 3.53 8.94
N THR A 150 -23.36 2.68 8.38
CA THR A 150 -23.43 2.43 6.92
C THR A 150 -23.69 3.71 6.10
N ASP A 151 -24.46 4.64 6.64
CA ASP A 151 -24.81 5.91 5.98
C ASP A 151 -23.93 7.10 6.43
N GLY A 152 -22.97 6.89 7.33
CA GLY A 152 -22.15 7.94 7.95
C GLY A 152 -20.67 7.55 8.04
N CYS A 153 -19.80 8.50 8.40
CA CYS A 153 -18.34 8.32 8.40
C CYS A 153 -17.71 8.18 7.00
N ASN A 154 -17.90 9.22 6.19
CA ASN A 154 -17.31 9.31 4.86
C ASN A 154 -15.90 9.89 4.92
N LEU A 155 -14.94 9.24 4.24
CA LEU A 155 -13.60 9.80 4.08
C LEU A 155 -13.66 11.09 3.24
N GLN A 156 -13.19 12.20 3.82
CA GLN A 156 -13.12 13.54 3.23
C GLN A 156 -11.75 14.16 3.50
N TYR A 157 -11.50 15.35 2.94
CA TYR A 157 -10.31 16.11 3.28
C TYR A 157 -10.52 17.62 3.21
N LEU A 158 -9.64 18.35 3.89
CA LEU A 158 -9.52 19.81 3.87
C LEU A 158 -8.15 20.19 3.31
N THR A 159 -8.04 21.40 2.80
CA THR A 159 -6.75 22.00 2.45
C THR A 159 -6.43 23.14 3.41
N ILE A 160 -5.39 22.96 4.22
CA ILE A 160 -4.98 23.94 5.25
C ILE A 160 -3.50 24.24 5.02
N ASP A 161 -3.16 25.51 4.78
CA ASP A 161 -1.79 25.97 4.50
C ASP A 161 -1.09 25.17 3.38
N GLY A 162 -1.85 24.79 2.34
CA GLY A 162 -1.37 24.00 1.21
C GLY A 162 -1.20 22.50 1.48
N LYS A 163 -1.47 22.03 2.70
CA LYS A 163 -1.48 20.60 3.05
C LYS A 163 -2.88 20.01 2.93
N LYS A 164 -2.96 18.76 2.49
CA LYS A 164 -4.21 18.00 2.42
C LYS A 164 -4.38 17.19 3.71
N VAL A 165 -5.42 17.52 4.47
CA VAL A 165 -5.72 16.93 5.78
C VAL A 165 -6.93 16.02 5.66
N PRO A 166 -6.75 14.69 5.59
CA PRO A 166 -7.84 13.73 5.53
C PRO A 166 -8.59 13.65 6.87
N TYR A 167 -9.89 13.41 6.85
CA TYR A 167 -10.71 13.20 8.05
C TYR A 167 -11.96 12.36 7.76
N CYS A 168 -12.54 11.78 8.80
CA CYS A 168 -13.82 11.08 8.71
C CYS A 168 -14.96 12.07 8.98
N ASN A 169 -15.77 12.32 7.95
CA ASN A 169 -16.97 13.15 8.08
C ASN A 169 -18.13 12.28 8.57
N GLU A 170 -18.65 12.57 9.76
CA GLU A 170 -19.70 11.77 10.38
C GLU A 170 -20.99 11.74 9.58
N ASN A 171 -21.32 12.81 8.85
CA ASN A 171 -22.44 12.87 7.91
C ASN A 171 -23.74 12.18 8.41
N GLY A 172 -24.18 12.50 9.64
CA GLY A 172 -25.39 11.92 10.23
C GLY A 172 -25.15 10.73 11.17
N CYS A 173 -23.93 10.19 11.24
CA CYS A 173 -23.50 9.41 12.40
C CYS A 173 -23.48 10.34 13.62
N MET A 174 -24.08 9.92 14.74
CA MET A 174 -24.22 10.80 15.91
C MET A 174 -22.87 11.08 16.58
N ILE A 175 -22.11 10.03 16.94
CA ILE A 175 -20.70 10.07 17.42
C ILE A 175 -20.17 8.62 17.31
N ASP A 176 -19.84 8.14 16.11
CA ASP A 176 -19.42 6.73 15.90
C ASP A 176 -18.37 6.58 14.80
N CYS A 177 -17.59 7.64 14.52
CA CYS A 177 -16.55 7.58 13.52
C CYS A 177 -15.18 7.35 14.14
N ASP A 178 -14.66 6.14 13.95
CA ASP A 178 -13.27 5.84 14.24
C ASP A 178 -12.39 6.18 13.03
N LYS A 179 -11.23 6.77 13.30
CA LYS A 179 -10.22 7.09 12.28
C LYS A 179 -8.95 6.29 12.53
N LEU A 180 -8.43 5.67 11.47
CA LEU A 180 -7.09 5.08 11.43
C LEU A 180 -6.21 5.91 10.50
N GLU A 181 -4.95 6.08 10.86
CA GLU A 181 -3.92 6.69 10.01
C GLU A 181 -2.69 5.79 9.97
N SER A 182 -2.13 5.54 8.79
CA SER A 182 -0.97 4.65 8.61
C SER A 182 0.01 5.16 7.54
N SER A 183 1.30 4.94 7.79
CA SER A 183 2.40 5.07 6.83
C SER A 183 3.04 3.70 6.70
N PHE A 184 2.86 3.03 5.56
CA PHE A 184 3.40 1.68 5.31
C PHE A 184 4.60 1.71 4.37
#